data_AF-A0A143ZT53-F1
#
_entry.id   AF-A0A143ZT53-F1
#
_cell.length_a   1.000
_cell.length_b   1.000
_cell.length_c   1.000
_cell.angle_alpha   90.00
_cell.angle_beta   90.00
_cell.angle_gamma   90.00
#
_symmetry.space_group_name_H-M   'P 1'
#
loop_
_entity.id
_entity.type
_entity.pdbx_description
1 polymer ?
#
loop_
_entity_poly.entity_id
_entity_poly.type
_entity_poly.pdbx_seq_one_letter_code
_entity_poly.pdbx_strand_id
1 'polypeptide(L)'
;MCVFAEGKAYQYYICQNEGCIWMRRYNSKSWSDWDQIYPSVASGSNDNGFWIKYPDGTMICYGVERFDDEPVQDGDYLTDTKALHLYAHFPTAFVNTEYIVNAALDMDGGYTAYLGRTGGRQVDFTGMAFIVTDKTQESFSGSLRWQAIGRWK
;
A
#
# COMPACT_ATOMS: atom_id res chain seq x y z
N MET A 1 -33.09 -22.78 49.75
CA MET A 1 -32.68 -21.50 49.14
C MET A 1 -31.78 -21.84 47.96
N CYS A 2 -32.33 -21.90 46.74
CA CYS A 2 -31.54 -22.20 45.56
C CYS A 2 -30.90 -20.90 45.07
N VAL A 3 -29.58 -20.78 45.21
CA VAL A 3 -28.81 -19.69 44.62
C VAL A 3 -28.68 -20.02 43.13
N PHE A 4 -29.40 -19.30 42.28
CA PHE A 4 -29.20 -19.41 40.83
C PHE A 4 -27.79 -18.92 40.51
N ALA A 5 -26.97 -19.78 39.90
CA ALA A 5 -25.69 -19.36 39.35
C ALA A 5 -25.96 -18.27 38.29
N GLU A 6 -25.32 -17.12 38.43
CA GLU A 6 -25.37 -16.05 37.42
C GLU A 6 -24.93 -16.63 36.07
N GLY A 7 -25.86 -16.73 35.13
CA GLY A 7 -25.57 -17.17 33.78
C GLY A 7 -24.67 -16.14 33.10
N LYS A 8 -23.46 -16.54 32.73
CA LYS A 8 -22.57 -15.76 31.86
C LYS A 8 -22.75 -16.23 30.43
N ALA A 9 -22.88 -15.30 29.49
CA ALA A 9 -22.93 -15.62 28.07
C ALA A 9 -22.08 -14.64 27.25
N TYR A 10 -21.60 -15.10 26.10
CA TYR A 10 -20.87 -14.29 25.13
C TYR A 10 -21.61 -14.35 23.80
N GLN A 11 -21.74 -13.20 23.15
CA GLN A 11 -22.26 -13.12 21.79
C GLN A 11 -21.20 -12.53 20.87
N TYR A 12 -21.00 -13.18 19.73
CA TYR A 12 -20.12 -12.72 18.67
C TYR A 12 -20.96 -12.34 17.45
N TYR A 13 -20.56 -11.26 16.79
CA TYR A 13 -21.09 -10.86 15.50
C TYR A 13 -19.92 -10.72 14.51
N ILE A 14 -19.98 -11.47 13.41
CA ILE A 14 -18.95 -11.49 12.38
C ILE A 14 -19.48 -10.74 11.16
N CYS A 15 -18.82 -9.66 10.80
CA CYS A 15 -19.12 -8.88 9.61
C CYS A 15 -18.59 -9.64 8.39
N GLN A 16 -19.43 -10.44 7.72
CA GLN A 16 -18.99 -11.34 6.64
C GLN A 16 -18.22 -10.64 5.51
N ASN A 17 -18.57 -9.39 5.20
CA ASN A 17 -17.96 -8.64 4.09
C ASN A 17 -16.79 -7.73 4.51
N GLU A 18 -16.73 -7.32 5.78
CA GLU A 18 -15.77 -6.33 6.28
C GLU A 18 -14.68 -6.96 7.16
N GLY A 19 -14.84 -8.24 7.49
CA GLY A 19 -13.89 -9.00 8.30
C GLY A 19 -13.86 -8.60 9.77
N CYS A 20 -14.71 -7.68 10.24
CA CYS A 20 -14.76 -7.31 11.66
C CYS A 20 -15.42 -8.38 12.54
N ILE A 21 -14.98 -8.43 13.81
CA ILE A 21 -15.63 -9.22 14.86
C ILE A 21 -15.98 -8.30 16.02
N TRP A 22 -17.24 -8.33 16.39
CA TRP A 22 -17.78 -7.65 17.57
C TRP A 22 -18.13 -8.68 18.64
N MET A 23 -17.87 -8.33 19.90
CA MET A 23 -18.23 -9.14 21.06
C MET A 23 -19.08 -8.30 22.01
N ARG A 24 -20.08 -8.92 22.64
CA ARG A 24 -20.69 -8.40 23.87
C ARG A 24 -20.84 -9.50 24.90
N ARG A 25 -20.92 -9.10 26.17
CA ARG A 25 -20.96 -10.00 27.33
C ARG A 25 -22.28 -9.85 28.04
N TYR A 26 -22.90 -10.96 28.43
CA TYR A 26 -24.02 -10.96 29.35
C TYR A 26 -23.52 -11.24 30.76
N ASN A 27 -23.65 -10.26 31.65
CA ASN A 27 -23.29 -10.35 33.06
C ASN A 27 -24.36 -9.63 33.89
N SER A 28 -24.65 -10.16 35.08
CA SER A 28 -25.58 -9.56 36.06
C SER A 28 -26.90 -9.08 35.46
N LYS A 29 -27.51 -9.94 34.63
CA LYS A 29 -28.81 -9.71 33.98
C LYS A 29 -28.83 -8.63 32.90
N SER A 30 -27.68 -8.17 32.43
CA SER A 30 -27.56 -7.15 31.39
C SER A 30 -26.53 -7.54 30.32
N TRP A 31 -26.74 -7.05 29.11
CA TRP A 31 -25.73 -7.08 28.06
C TRP A 31 -24.85 -5.84 28.17
N SER A 32 -23.54 -6.02 28.01
CA SER A 32 -22.63 -4.91 27.72
C SER A 32 -22.92 -4.31 26.34
N ASP A 33 -22.36 -3.13 26.11
CA ASP A 33 -22.20 -2.61 24.76
C ASP A 33 -21.35 -3.56 23.90
N TRP A 34 -21.42 -3.35 22.59
CA TRP A 34 -20.62 -4.09 21.62
C TRP A 34 -19.20 -3.53 21.57
N ASP A 35 -18.22 -4.40 21.80
CA ASP A 35 -16.80 -4.11 21.66
C ASP A 35 -16.29 -4.69 20.33
N GLN A 36 -15.59 -3.89 19.52
CA GLN A 36 -14.90 -4.40 18.34
C GLN A 36 -13.60 -5.09 18.76
N ILE A 37 -13.55 -6.42 18.68
CA ILE A 37 -12.40 -7.22 19.10
C ILE A 37 -11.48 -7.60 17.93
N TYR A 38 -11.96 -7.45 16.70
CA TYR A 38 -11.17 -7.59 15.48
C TYR A 38 -11.56 -6.44 14.53
N PRO A 39 -10.63 -5.51 14.21
CA PRO A 39 -10.94 -4.38 13.37
C PRO A 39 -11.35 -4.84 11.97
N SER A 40 -12.08 -4.00 11.23
CA SER A 40 -12.42 -4.26 9.82
C SER A 40 -11.24 -3.98 8.90
N VAL A 41 -11.32 -4.47 7.66
CA VAL A 41 -10.49 -3.99 6.56
C VAL A 41 -10.78 -2.50 6.36
N ALA A 42 -9.74 -1.67 6.38
CA ALA A 42 -9.83 -0.24 6.07
C ALA A 42 -9.24 0.02 4.69
N SER A 43 -9.81 0.95 3.94
CA SER A 43 -9.26 1.37 2.65
C SER A 43 -9.39 2.88 2.46
N GLY A 44 -8.62 3.42 1.54
CA GLY A 44 -8.68 4.83 1.18
C GLY A 44 -7.80 5.17 -0.01
N SER A 45 -7.81 6.44 -0.38
CA SER A 45 -7.03 6.96 -1.51
C SER A 45 -6.62 8.41 -1.28
N ASN A 46 -5.55 8.82 -1.95
CA ASN A 46 -5.17 10.22 -2.14
C ASN A 46 -4.55 10.37 -3.54
N ASP A 47 -3.96 11.53 -3.81
CA ASP A 47 -3.34 11.82 -5.11
C ASP A 47 -2.20 10.85 -5.48
N ASN A 48 -1.60 10.17 -4.49
CA ASN A 48 -0.54 9.20 -4.68
C ASN A 48 -1.08 7.75 -4.84
N GLY A 49 -2.39 7.54 -4.93
CA GLY A 49 -3.01 6.23 -5.20
C GLY A 49 -3.88 5.70 -4.06
N PHE A 50 -3.97 4.38 -3.97
CA PHE A 50 -4.92 3.66 -3.13
C PHE A 50 -4.23 2.78 -2.09
N TRP A 51 -4.90 2.55 -0.96
CA TRP A 51 -4.43 1.62 0.06
C TRP A 51 -5.55 0.76 0.64
N ILE A 52 -5.17 -0.43 1.10
CA ILE A 52 -6.01 -1.37 1.86
C ILE A 52 -5.19 -1.85 3.06
N LYS A 53 -5.71 -1.66 4.27
CA LYS A 53 -5.15 -2.13 5.54
C LYS A 53 -5.99 -3.29 6.07
N TYR A 54 -5.33 -4.43 6.22
CA TYR A 54 -5.93 -5.63 6.77
C TYR A 54 -5.72 -5.70 8.28
N PRO A 55 -6.67 -6.28 9.03
CA PRO A 55 -6.59 -6.42 10.48
C PRO A 55 -5.39 -7.24 10.97
N ASP A 56 -4.85 -8.12 10.13
CA ASP A 56 -3.65 -8.93 10.42
C ASP A 56 -2.35 -8.10 10.40
N GLY A 57 -2.42 -6.82 9.99
CA GLY A 57 -1.30 -5.90 9.85
C GLY A 57 -0.72 -5.81 8.44
N THR A 58 -1.25 -6.57 7.49
CA THR A 58 -0.89 -6.49 6.07
C THR A 58 -1.48 -5.22 5.47
N MET A 59 -0.71 -4.56 4.60
CA MET A 59 -1.15 -3.40 3.84
C MET A 59 -0.78 -3.58 2.37
N ILE A 60 -1.70 -3.20 1.50
CA ILE A 60 -1.48 -3.11 0.07
C ILE A 60 -1.62 -1.64 -0.32
N CYS A 61 -0.62 -1.09 -1.01
CA CYS A 61 -0.68 0.18 -1.69
C CYS A 61 -0.58 -0.06 -3.19
N TYR A 62 -1.32 0.68 -4.02
CA TYR A 62 -1.24 0.55 -5.47
C TYR A 62 -1.65 1.84 -6.16
N GLY A 63 -1.15 2.03 -7.39
CA GLY A 63 -1.40 3.26 -8.14
C GLY A 63 -1.00 3.16 -9.60
N VAL A 64 -1.33 4.20 -10.34
CA VAL A 64 -0.92 4.41 -11.72
C VAL A 64 -0.39 5.83 -11.83
N GLU A 65 0.90 5.97 -12.10
CA GLU A 65 1.50 7.25 -12.47
C GLU A 65 1.45 7.38 -13.98
N ARG A 66 0.96 8.52 -14.47
CA ARG A 66 0.96 8.85 -15.89
C ARG A 66 1.91 10.01 -16.09
N PHE A 67 2.67 9.93 -17.16
CA PHE A 67 3.61 10.95 -17.56
C PHE A 67 3.47 11.18 -19.05
N ASP A 68 3.57 12.43 -19.45
CA ASP A 68 3.38 12.85 -20.83
C ASP A 68 4.41 13.90 -21.19
N ASP A 69 5.18 13.64 -22.24
CA ASP A 69 6.24 14.50 -22.74
C ASP A 69 7.26 14.89 -21.65
N GLU A 70 7.57 13.95 -20.74
CA GLU A 70 8.54 14.21 -19.68
C GLU A 70 9.94 14.41 -20.26
N PRO A 71 10.65 15.45 -19.84
CA PRO A 71 11.97 15.76 -20.37
C PRO A 71 12.97 14.67 -20.00
N VAL A 72 13.79 14.30 -20.97
CA VAL A 72 14.94 13.43 -20.76
C VAL A 72 15.95 14.08 -19.82
N GLN A 73 16.42 13.32 -18.85
CA GLN A 73 17.60 13.64 -18.06
C GLN A 73 18.81 12.93 -18.66
N ASP A 74 20.01 13.51 -18.53
CA ASP A 74 21.21 12.77 -18.86
C ASP A 74 21.35 11.58 -17.89
N GLY A 75 21.47 10.38 -18.46
CA GLY A 75 21.61 9.12 -17.75
C GLY A 75 23.05 8.86 -17.31
N ASP A 76 23.56 7.66 -17.59
CA ASP A 76 24.94 7.31 -17.22
C ASP A 76 25.94 8.07 -18.12
N TYR A 77 26.86 8.79 -17.49
CA TYR A 77 27.85 9.70 -18.09
C TYR A 77 28.74 9.02 -19.16
N LEU A 78 28.76 7.70 -19.19
CA LEU A 78 29.58 6.89 -20.10
C LEU A 78 28.83 6.32 -21.31
N THR A 79 27.51 6.40 -21.37
CA THR A 79 26.71 5.65 -22.38
C THR A 79 25.84 6.53 -23.27
N ASP A 80 25.85 7.86 -23.09
CA ASP A 80 24.92 8.81 -23.75
C ASP A 80 23.46 8.36 -23.67
N THR A 81 23.12 7.67 -22.58
CA THR A 81 21.76 7.22 -22.32
C THR A 81 20.95 8.40 -21.79
N LYS A 82 19.71 8.52 -22.26
CA LYS A 82 18.72 9.41 -21.68
C LYS A 82 17.92 8.63 -20.64
N ALA A 83 17.64 9.28 -19.52
CA ALA A 83 16.97 8.67 -18.39
C ALA A 83 15.70 9.43 -18.01
N LEU A 84 14.65 8.68 -17.65
CA LEU A 84 13.49 9.20 -16.93
C LEU A 84 13.55 8.70 -15.49
N HIS A 85 13.48 9.61 -14.53
CA HIS A 85 13.39 9.29 -13.11
C HIS A 85 11.96 9.48 -12.62
N LEU A 86 11.21 8.38 -12.47
CA LEU A 86 9.87 8.43 -11.89
C LEU A 86 9.93 8.12 -10.41
N TYR A 87 9.22 8.91 -9.62
CA TYR A 87 9.05 8.69 -8.19
C TYR A 87 7.59 8.38 -7.90
N ALA A 88 7.31 7.14 -7.50
CA ALA A 88 5.98 6.77 -7.03
C ALA A 88 5.94 6.94 -5.52
N HIS A 89 5.07 7.81 -5.03
CA HIS A 89 4.82 7.94 -3.60
C HIS A 89 3.73 6.97 -3.16
N PHE A 90 3.88 6.35 -1.99
CA PHE A 90 2.82 5.55 -1.40
C PHE A 90 1.79 6.48 -0.76
N PRO A 91 0.49 6.16 -0.87
CA PRO A 91 -0.58 6.95 -0.27
C PRO A 91 -0.58 6.85 1.27
N THR A 92 0.12 5.87 1.84
CA THR A 92 0.31 5.71 3.28
C THR A 92 1.62 4.96 3.56
N ALA A 93 2.26 5.23 4.70
CA ALA A 93 3.58 4.69 5.04
C ALA A 93 3.50 3.25 5.58
N PHE A 94 4.46 2.41 5.20
CA PHE A 94 4.70 1.11 5.83
C PHE A 94 5.46 1.28 7.16
N VAL A 95 5.35 0.31 8.07
CA VAL A 95 6.05 0.33 9.37
C VAL A 95 7.55 0.06 9.24
N ASN A 96 7.95 -0.66 8.18
CA ASN A 96 9.33 -0.99 7.88
C ASN A 96 9.54 -1.13 6.37
N THR A 97 10.76 -1.51 5.96
CA THR A 97 11.16 -1.62 4.54
C THR A 97 11.03 -3.04 3.98
N GLU A 98 10.40 -3.96 4.71
CA GLU A 98 10.19 -5.35 4.29
C GLU A 98 8.94 -5.50 3.41
N TYR A 99 8.60 -4.44 2.67
CA TYR A 99 7.54 -4.48 1.67
C TYR A 99 8.06 -5.02 0.35
N ILE A 100 7.20 -5.73 -0.37
CA ILE A 100 7.46 -6.25 -1.71
C ILE A 100 6.77 -5.34 -2.70
N VAL A 101 7.48 -5.00 -3.78
CA VAL A 101 6.97 -4.15 -4.84
C VAL A 101 6.90 -4.96 -6.13
N ASN A 102 5.81 -4.76 -6.87
CA ASN A 102 5.75 -5.12 -8.28
C ASN A 102 5.32 -3.89 -9.09
N ALA A 103 5.88 -3.74 -10.28
CA ALA A 103 5.56 -2.64 -11.16
C ALA A 103 5.64 -3.06 -12.62
N ALA A 104 4.78 -2.46 -13.43
CA ALA A 104 4.73 -2.63 -14.87
C ALA A 104 4.75 -1.25 -15.52
N LEU A 105 5.66 -1.09 -16.46
CA LEU A 105 5.78 0.10 -17.27
C LEU A 105 5.09 -0.15 -18.61
N ASP A 106 4.32 0.80 -19.06
CA ASP A 106 3.61 0.80 -20.34
C ASP A 106 4.02 2.06 -21.10
N MET A 107 4.91 1.87 -22.07
CA MET A 107 5.55 2.93 -22.85
C MET A 107 5.80 2.41 -24.27
N ASP A 108 5.80 3.33 -25.22
CA ASP A 108 6.17 3.02 -26.60
C ASP A 108 7.70 2.96 -26.74
N GLY A 109 8.20 1.86 -27.34
CA GLY A 109 9.62 1.68 -27.66
C GLY A 109 10.34 0.60 -26.86
N GLY A 110 11.65 0.46 -27.10
CA GLY A 110 12.51 -0.52 -26.44
C GLY A 110 13.28 0.13 -25.29
N TYR A 111 12.88 -0.13 -24.05
CA TYR A 111 13.48 0.47 -22.86
C TYR A 111 14.01 -0.58 -21.90
N THR A 112 14.94 -0.16 -21.04
CA THR A 112 15.32 -0.92 -19.85
C THR A 112 14.81 -0.17 -18.63
N ALA A 113 14.09 -0.86 -17.74
CA ALA A 113 13.55 -0.30 -16.52
C ALA A 113 14.25 -0.89 -15.30
N TYR A 114 14.69 -0.03 -14.39
CA TYR A 114 15.25 -0.43 -13.10
C TYR A 114 14.30 0.02 -11.99
N LEU A 115 13.92 -0.93 -11.13
CA LEU A 115 13.23 -0.64 -9.89
C LEU A 115 14.26 -0.53 -8.77
N GLY A 116 14.30 0.64 -8.13
CA GLY A 116 15.25 0.94 -7.07
C GLY A 116 14.59 1.58 -5.87
N ARG A 117 15.24 1.41 -4.72
CA ARG A 117 14.97 2.24 -3.56
C ARG A 117 15.74 3.55 -3.68
N THR A 118 15.14 4.67 -3.31
CA THR A 118 15.79 5.99 -3.33
C THR A 118 16.94 6.05 -2.32
N GLY A 119 18.17 5.86 -2.81
CA GLY A 119 19.40 6.00 -2.03
C GLY A 119 19.60 7.45 -1.62
N GLY A 120 19.50 7.74 -0.32
CA GLY A 120 19.53 9.09 0.26
C GLY A 120 18.36 9.37 1.20
N ARG A 121 17.27 8.61 1.07
CA ARG A 121 16.09 8.60 1.95
C ARG A 121 15.86 7.19 2.52
N GLN A 122 16.88 6.63 3.19
CA GLN A 122 16.82 5.31 3.83
C GLN A 122 15.74 5.18 4.93
N VAL A 123 14.99 6.25 5.22
CA VAL A 123 13.89 6.32 6.19
C VAL A 123 12.54 6.70 5.59
N ASP A 124 12.45 7.02 4.29
CA ASP A 124 11.15 7.33 3.69
C ASP A 124 10.45 6.02 3.31
N PHE A 125 9.57 5.56 4.19
CA PHE A 125 8.68 4.41 3.99
C PHE A 125 7.53 4.70 3.01
N THR A 126 7.70 5.69 2.13
CA THR A 126 6.65 6.38 1.38
C THR A 126 6.92 6.47 -0.11
N GLY A 127 7.91 5.76 -0.68
CA GLY A 127 8.06 5.78 -2.14
C GLY A 127 9.12 4.89 -2.76
N MET A 128 9.19 4.94 -4.09
CA MET A 128 10.04 4.11 -4.97
C MET A 128 10.56 4.95 -6.13
N ALA A 129 11.71 4.56 -6.70
CA ALA A 129 12.25 5.18 -7.91
C ALA A 129 12.30 4.19 -9.07
N PHE A 130 11.99 4.69 -10.25
CA PHE A 130 12.12 3.99 -11.51
C PHE A 130 13.02 4.77 -12.44
N ILE A 131 13.98 4.08 -13.03
CA ILE A 131 14.88 4.65 -14.04
C ILE A 131 14.58 3.94 -15.36
N VAL A 132 14.16 4.71 -16.37
CA VAL A 132 13.93 4.23 -17.73
C VAL A 132 15.02 4.79 -18.62
N THR A 133 15.74 3.94 -19.35
CA THR A 133 16.84 4.40 -20.22
C THR A 133 16.61 4.09 -21.69
N ASP A 134 16.79 5.10 -22.56
CA ASP A 134 16.85 5.00 -24.03
C ASP A 134 17.87 6.03 -24.55
N LYS A 135 18.62 5.72 -25.61
CA LYS A 135 19.61 6.65 -26.20
C LYS A 135 19.04 7.55 -27.30
N THR A 136 17.83 7.26 -27.77
CA THR A 136 17.22 7.90 -28.95
C THR A 136 15.98 8.72 -28.65
N GLN A 137 15.42 8.62 -27.43
CA GLN A 137 14.27 9.43 -27.05
C GLN A 137 14.70 10.83 -26.62
N GLU A 138 13.87 11.82 -26.97
CA GLU A 138 13.98 13.22 -26.52
C GLU A 138 12.95 13.55 -25.45
N SER A 139 11.87 12.76 -25.36
CA SER A 139 10.89 12.82 -24.29
C SER A 139 10.24 11.47 -24.10
N PHE A 140 9.62 11.27 -22.93
CA PHE A 140 8.95 10.03 -22.56
C PHE A 140 7.47 10.28 -22.28
N SER A 141 6.60 9.45 -22.87
CA SER A 141 5.18 9.38 -22.52
C SER A 141 4.79 7.94 -22.18
N GLY A 142 3.89 7.77 -21.23
CA GLY A 142 3.38 6.45 -20.86
C GLY A 142 2.76 6.39 -19.47
N SER A 143 2.74 5.19 -18.92
CA SER A 143 2.24 4.97 -17.57
C SER A 143 3.02 3.91 -16.81
N LEU A 144 3.16 4.13 -15.51
CA LEU A 144 3.73 3.19 -14.56
C LEU A 144 2.60 2.70 -13.65
N ARG A 145 2.31 1.40 -13.70
CA ARG A 145 1.40 0.75 -12.77
C ARG A 145 2.22 0.05 -11.70
N TRP A 146 1.87 0.25 -10.43
CA TRP A 146 2.64 -0.31 -9.34
C TRP A 146 1.73 -0.82 -8.21
N GLN A 147 2.27 -1.80 -7.48
CA GLN A 147 1.70 -2.31 -6.24
C GLN A 147 2.83 -2.56 -5.23
N ALA A 148 2.56 -2.27 -3.97
CA ALA A 148 3.44 -2.55 -2.84
C ALA A 148 2.66 -3.27 -1.74
N ILE A 149 3.23 -4.33 -1.18
CA ILE A 149 2.62 -5.15 -0.12
C ILE A 149 3.58 -5.19 1.05
N GLY A 150 3.13 -4.80 2.24
CA GLY A 150 3.96 -4.74 3.43
C GLY A 150 3.15 -4.69 4.71
N ARG A 151 3.73 -4.13 5.77
CA ARG A 151 3.12 -4.05 7.10
C ARG A 151 2.78 -2.61 7.49
N TRP A 152 1.64 -2.38 8.14
CA TRP A 152 1.24 -1.06 8.67
C TRP A 152 1.26 -0.99 10.20
N LYS A 153 1.43 -2.13 10.86
CA LYS A 153 1.61 -2.29 12.30
C LYS A 153 2.53 -3.47 12.59
#